data_AF-L9Z1E3-F1
#
_entry.id   AF-L9Z1E3-F1
#
_cell.length_a   1.000
_cell.length_b   1.000
_cell.length_c   1.000
_cell.angle_alpha   90.00
_cell.angle_beta   90.00
_cell.angle_gamma   90.00
#
_symmetry.space_group_name_H-M   'P 1'
#
loop_
_entity.id
_entity.type
_entity.pdbx_description
1 polymer ?
#
loop_
_entity_poly.entity_id
_entity_poly.type
_entity_poly.pdbx_seq_one_letter_code
_entity_poly.pdbx_strand_id
1 'polypeptide(L)'
;MDGVRGFIARESNRSEDNIEKADAALGGVAAHLLESEKAASICVLTTDDDAGNGVVTAIEAHGFDGQITFKDGFELIAEIT
;
A
#
# COMPACT_ATOMS: atom_id res chain seq x y z
N MET A 1 13.71 1.33 -6.53
CA MET A 1 13.08 0.11 -5.98
C MET A 1 13.48 -0.10 -4.52
N ASP A 2 14.75 0.11 -4.16
CA ASP A 2 15.20 0.02 -2.75
C ASP A 2 14.60 1.10 -1.83
N GLY A 3 14.42 2.32 -2.33
CA GLY A 3 13.82 3.40 -1.53
C GLY A 3 12.40 3.09 -1.04
N VAL A 4 11.55 2.48 -1.88
CA VAL A 4 10.17 2.14 -1.52
C VAL A 4 10.13 0.95 -0.55
N ARG A 5 11.01 -0.05 -0.73
CA ARG A 5 11.16 -1.16 0.20
C ARG A 5 11.61 -0.69 1.58
N GLY A 6 12.65 0.13 1.65
CA GLY A 6 13.16 0.68 2.90
C GLY A 6 12.17 1.63 3.59
N PHE A 7 11.39 2.36 2.80
CA PHE A 7 10.30 3.18 3.32
C PHE A 7 9.20 2.32 3.94
N ILE A 8 8.66 1.35 3.21
CA ILE A 8 7.62 0.44 3.74
C ILE A 8 8.14 -0.31 4.96
N ALA A 9 9.38 -0.81 4.94
CA ALA A 9 9.99 -1.48 6.08
C ALA A 9 10.05 -0.59 7.34
N ARG A 10 10.51 0.66 7.20
CA ARG A 10 10.55 1.63 8.31
C ARG A 10 9.15 1.94 8.83
N GLU A 11 8.23 2.32 7.95
CA GLU A 11 6.90 2.81 8.33
C GLU A 11 5.98 1.68 8.85
N SER A 12 6.14 0.46 8.33
CA SER A 12 5.42 -0.73 8.82
C SER A 12 6.13 -1.47 9.96
N ASN A 13 7.30 -1.00 10.40
CA ASN A 13 8.15 -1.66 11.39
C ASN A 13 8.44 -3.14 11.04
N ARG A 14 8.66 -3.42 9.75
CA ARG A 14 9.01 -4.73 9.19
C ARG A 14 10.45 -4.71 8.69
N SER A 15 11.13 -5.87 8.70
CA SER A 15 12.44 -5.98 8.04
C SER A 15 12.30 -5.75 6.54
N GLU A 16 13.24 -5.03 5.92
CA GLU A 16 13.32 -4.89 4.45
C GLU A 16 13.42 -6.25 3.75
N ASP A 17 14.06 -7.24 4.40
CA ASP A 17 14.17 -8.61 3.89
C ASP A 17 12.81 -9.33 3.84
N ASN A 18 11.84 -8.86 4.63
CA ASN A 18 10.49 -9.41 4.71
C ASN A 18 9.48 -8.62 3.84
N ILE A 19 9.92 -7.58 3.14
CA ILE A 19 9.07 -6.83 2.20
C ILE A 19 9.17 -7.48 0.83
N GLU A 20 8.04 -7.97 0.31
CA GLU A 20 8.00 -8.58 -1.00
C GLU A 20 8.12 -7.53 -2.11
N LYS A 21 8.51 -7.96 -3.32
CA LYS A 21 8.62 -7.00 -4.45
C LYS A 21 7.24 -6.47 -4.84
N ALA A 22 6.20 -7.28 -4.63
CA ALA A 22 4.82 -6.92 -4.88
C ALA A 22 4.35 -5.80 -3.94
N ASP A 23 4.62 -5.91 -2.63
CA ASP A 23 4.25 -4.90 -1.63
C ASP A 23 4.83 -3.53 -1.97
N ALA A 24 6.12 -3.49 -2.30
CA ALA A 24 6.80 -2.27 -2.71
C ALA A 24 6.27 -1.71 -4.04
N ALA A 25 5.84 -2.57 -4.97
CA ALA A 25 5.22 -2.13 -6.20
C ALA A 25 3.82 -1.53 -5.95
N LEU A 26 3.01 -2.15 -5.07
CA LEU A 26 1.68 -1.63 -4.68
C LEU A 26 1.80 -0.22 -4.09
N GLY A 27 2.69 -0.02 -3.11
CA GLY A 27 2.93 1.30 -2.53
C GLY A 27 3.46 2.31 -3.54
N GLY A 28 4.42 1.91 -4.38
CA GLY A 28 4.99 2.80 -5.40
C GLY A 28 3.97 3.28 -6.44
N VAL A 29 3.05 2.40 -6.88
CA VAL A 29 1.97 2.78 -7.81
C VAL A 29 0.98 3.72 -7.12
N ALA A 30 0.58 3.45 -5.88
CA ALA A 30 -0.32 4.31 -5.12
C ALA A 30 0.26 5.73 -4.96
N ALA A 31 1.51 5.84 -4.52
CA ALA A 31 2.23 7.11 -4.42
C ALA A 31 2.25 7.85 -5.76
N HIS A 32 2.65 7.17 -6.84
CA HIS A 32 2.73 7.78 -8.15
C HIS A 32 1.37 8.34 -8.63
N LEU A 33 0.28 7.62 -8.40
CA LEU A 33 -1.06 8.05 -8.83
C LEU A 33 -1.55 9.28 -8.06
N LEU A 34 -1.25 9.36 -6.76
CA LEU A 34 -1.58 10.50 -5.91
C LEU A 34 -0.69 11.72 -6.23
N GLU A 35 0.63 11.53 -6.31
CA GLU A 35 1.59 12.60 -6.63
C GLU A 35 1.37 13.19 -8.03
N SER A 36 0.92 12.37 -8.99
CA SER A 36 0.60 12.83 -10.34
C SER A 36 -0.83 13.36 -10.49
N GLU A 37 -1.58 13.47 -9.38
CA GLU A 37 -2.98 13.93 -9.33
C GLU A 37 -3.91 13.16 -10.29
N LYS A 38 -3.53 11.93 -10.67
CA LYS A 38 -4.34 11.05 -11.53
C LYS A 38 -5.48 10.37 -10.78
N ALA A 39 -5.39 10.33 -9.46
CA ALA A 39 -6.44 9.87 -8.57
C ALA A 39 -6.53 10.80 -7.36
N ALA A 40 -7.75 11.12 -6.93
CA ALA A 40 -7.99 11.86 -5.69
C ALA A 40 -7.96 10.95 -4.44
N SER A 41 -8.13 9.63 -4.64
CA SER A 41 -8.06 8.62 -3.60
C SER A 41 -7.74 7.24 -4.19
N ILE A 42 -7.09 6.37 -3.41
CA ILE A 42 -6.71 5.00 -3.79
C ILE A 42 -7.34 4.01 -2.81
N CYS A 43 -7.88 2.90 -3.33
CA CYS A 43 -8.18 1.71 -2.52
C CYS A 43 -7.20 0.60 -2.91
N VAL A 44 -6.37 0.19 -1.96
CA VAL A 44 -5.46 -0.96 -2.11
C VAL A 44 -6.24 -2.22 -1.80
N LEU A 45 -6.26 -3.14 -2.75
CA LEU A 45 -6.86 -4.46 -2.60
C LEU A 45 -5.77 -5.52 -2.65
N THR A 46 -5.65 -6.29 -1.57
CA THR A 46 -4.74 -7.44 -1.47
C THR A 46 -5.29 -8.42 -0.45
N THR A 47 -4.92 -9.70 -0.55
CA THR A 47 -5.21 -10.72 0.47
C THR A 47 -4.12 -10.79 1.55
N ASP A 48 -3.10 -9.94 1.44
CA ASP A 48 -2.02 -9.80 2.42
C ASP A 48 -2.25 -8.54 3.25
N ASP A 49 -2.74 -8.73 4.48
CA ASP A 49 -3.06 -7.65 5.40
C ASP A 49 -1.83 -6.80 5.76
N ASP A 50 -0.67 -7.42 5.93
CA ASP A 50 0.55 -6.70 6.32
C ASP A 50 1.07 -5.83 5.16
N ALA A 51 0.89 -6.29 3.92
CA ALA A 51 1.17 -5.48 2.74
C ALA A 51 0.17 -4.33 2.60
N GLY A 52 -1.13 -4.60 2.76
CA GLY A 52 -2.19 -3.58 2.66
C GLY A 52 -2.04 -2.46 3.69
N ASN A 53 -1.91 -2.82 4.96
CA ASN A 53 -1.69 -1.87 6.05
C ASN A 53 -0.35 -1.14 5.91
N GLY A 54 0.71 -1.84 5.51
CA GLY A 54 2.02 -1.23 5.27
C GLY A 54 1.98 -0.14 4.20
N VAL A 55 1.23 -0.35 3.11
CA VAL A 55 1.05 0.66 2.07
C VAL A 55 0.24 1.86 2.56
N VAL A 56 -0.86 1.65 3.31
CA VAL A 56 -1.65 2.75 3.88
C VAL A 56 -0.78 3.63 4.76
N THR A 57 -0.13 3.04 5.77
CA THR A 57 0.74 3.77 6.71
C THR A 57 1.82 4.56 5.98
N ALA A 58 2.48 3.94 5.01
CA ALA A 58 3.53 4.57 4.22
C ALA A 58 3.01 5.78 3.43
N ILE A 59 1.86 5.65 2.77
CA ILE A 59 1.29 6.73 1.96
C ILE A 59 0.75 7.88 2.82
N GLU A 60 0.12 7.57 3.96
CA GLU A 60 -0.32 8.60 4.91
C GLU A 60 0.88 9.36 5.49
N ALA A 61 1.95 8.66 5.90
CA ALA A 61 3.20 9.27 6.36
C ALA A 61 3.87 10.17 5.29
N HIS A 62 3.56 9.96 4.01
CA HIS A 62 4.02 10.77 2.88
C HIS A 62 3.12 12.01 2.61
N GLY A 63 2.13 12.26 3.46
CA GLY A 63 1.27 13.45 3.41
C GLY A 63 -0.05 13.28 2.65
N PHE A 64 -0.42 12.04 2.34
CA PHE A 64 -1.68 11.70 1.67
C PHE A 64 -2.73 11.15 2.63
N ASP A 65 -2.78 11.66 3.87
CA ASP A 65 -3.73 11.26 4.90
C ASP A 65 -5.18 11.23 4.38
N GLY A 66 -5.87 10.12 4.62
CA GLY A 66 -7.27 9.93 4.20
C GLY A 66 -7.49 9.81 2.68
N GLN A 67 -6.44 9.82 1.86
CA GLN A 67 -6.52 9.59 0.41
C GLN A 67 -6.19 8.15 0.03
N ILE A 68 -5.93 7.28 1.01
CA ILE A 68 -5.69 5.86 0.76
C ILE A 68 -6.45 5.00 1.77
N THR A 69 -6.99 3.88 1.31
CA THR A 69 -7.63 2.87 2.15
C THR A 69 -7.16 1.48 1.75
N PHE A 70 -7.22 0.53 2.67
CA PHE A 70 -6.99 -0.89 2.40
C PHE A 70 -8.31 -1.67 2.55
N LYS A 71 -8.54 -2.63 1.66
CA LYS A 71 -9.59 -3.66 1.78
C LYS A 71 -8.97 -5.04 1.60
N ASP A 72 -9.29 -5.97 2.50
CA ASP A 72 -8.91 -7.37 2.35
C ASP A 72 -9.67 -8.00 1.18
N GLY A 73 -8.91 -8.58 0.24
CA GLY A 73 -9.45 -9.30 -0.91
C GLY A 73 -10.37 -10.47 -0.55
N PHE A 74 -10.20 -11.10 0.62
CA PHE A 74 -11.08 -12.17 1.07
C PHE A 74 -12.51 -11.69 1.37
N GLU A 75 -12.69 -10.42 1.78
CA GLU A 75 -14.03 -9.85 2.01
C GLU A 75 -14.86 -9.77 0.73
N LEU A 76 -14.22 -9.72 -0.44
CA LEU A 76 -14.88 -9.63 -1.74
C LEU A 76 -15.23 -10.99 -2.34
N ILE A 77 -14.79 -12.12 -1.74
CA ILE A 77 -15.08 -13.46 -2.27
C ILE A 77 -16.59 -13.72 -2.34
N ALA A 78 -17.33 -13.22 -1.35
CA ALA A 78 -18.79 -13.36 -1.31
C ALA A 78 -19.51 -12.55 -2.41
N GLU A 79 -18.85 -11.55 -3.02
CA GLU A 79 -19.43 -10.71 -4.08
C GLU A 79 -19.15 -11.26 -5.49
N ILE A 80 -18.28 -12.28 -5.60
CA ILE A 80 -17.87 -12.91 -6.88
C ILE A 80 -18.34 -14.37 -7.02
N THR A 81 -19.18 -14.86 -6.11
CA THR A 81 -19.81 -16.20 -6.14
C THR A 81 -21.33 -16.10 -6.24
#